data_AF-A0A239QIF7-F1
#
_entry.id   AF-A0A239QIF7-F1
#
_cell.length_a   1.000
_cell.length_b   1.000
_cell.length_c   1.000
_cell.angle_alpha   90.00
_cell.angle_beta   90.00
_cell.angle_gamma   90.00
#
_symmetry.space_group_name_H-M   'P 1'
#
loop_
_entity.id
_entity.type
_entity.pdbx_description
1 polymer ?
#
loop_
_entity_poly.entity_id
_entity_poly.type
_entity_poly.pdbx_seq_one_letter_code
_entity_poly.pdbx_strand_id
1 'polypeptide(L)'
;MLEAAESVLDVVIHYSVLILEIIGALVILFHVVRAIIDLCTGKAKLCRAAITEGITTGLSFLLVSEVLKTIIDRDWTSIGMTCAILLMRASISLLVHWESKAEAEHE
;
A
#
# COMPACT_ATOMS: atom_id res chain seq x y z
N MET A 1 -6.88 -0.98 -35.61
CA MET A 1 -6.60 0.25 -34.81
C MET A 1 -7.01 0.09 -33.36
N LEU A 2 -8.21 -0.46 -33.06
CA LEU A 2 -8.64 -0.75 -31.69
C LEU A 2 -7.75 -1.78 -30.98
N GLU A 3 -7.42 -2.89 -31.66
CA GLU A 3 -6.54 -3.95 -31.13
C GLU A 3 -5.13 -3.46 -30.75
N ALA A 4 -4.58 -2.54 -31.54
CA ALA A 4 -3.28 -1.93 -31.24
C ALA A 4 -3.35 -1.01 -30.01
N ALA A 5 -4.47 -0.30 -29.83
CA ALA A 5 -4.68 0.55 -28.65
C ALA A 5 -4.87 -0.29 -27.38
N GLU A 6 -5.58 -1.42 -27.47
CA GLU A 6 -5.78 -2.36 -26.36
C GLU A 6 -4.47 -3.03 -25.94
N SER A 7 -3.65 -3.47 -26.90
CA SER A 7 -2.32 -4.02 -26.63
C SER A 7 -1.37 -3.00 -25.98
N VAL A 8 -1.41 -1.74 -26.41
CA VAL A 8 -0.61 -0.67 -25.77
C VAL A 8 -1.10 -0.41 -24.35
N LEU A 9 -2.41 -0.40 -24.13
CA LEU A 9 -3.00 -0.19 -22.80
C LEU A 9 -2.60 -1.31 -21.83
N ASP A 10 -2.68 -2.57 -22.27
CA ASP A 10 -2.31 -3.74 -21.48
C ASP A 10 -0.85 -3.65 -21.00
N VAL A 11 0.07 -3.37 -21.93
CA VAL A 11 1.50 -3.20 -21.62
C VAL A 11 1.73 -2.04 -20.65
N VAL A 12 1.11 -0.88 -20.89
CA VAL A 12 1.27 0.31 -20.04
C VAL A 12 0.76 0.05 -18.63
N ILE A 13 -0.40 -0.57 -18.47
CA ILE A 13 -0.95 -0.87 -17.15
C ILE A 13 -0.07 -1.93 -16.47
N HIS A 14 0.37 -2.98 -17.16
CA HIS A 14 1.23 -4.00 -16.57
C HIS A 14 2.53 -3.42 -16.00
N TYR A 15 3.19 -2.53 -16.75
CA TYR A 15 4.37 -1.82 -16.25
C TYR A 15 4.03 -0.87 -15.10
N SER A 16 2.89 -0.17 -15.16
CA SER A 16 2.46 0.75 -14.11
C SER A 16 2.21 0.02 -12.79
N VAL A 17 1.55 -1.14 -12.84
CA VAL A 17 1.34 -2.03 -11.69
C VAL A 17 2.66 -2.41 -11.05
N LEU A 18 3.63 -2.89 -11.84
CA LEU A 18 4.95 -3.29 -11.35
C LEU A 18 5.68 -2.12 -10.67
N ILE A 19 5.65 -0.93 -11.29
CA ILE A 19 6.28 0.27 -10.74
C ILE A 19 5.64 0.66 -9.40
N LEU A 20 4.31 0.66 -9.33
CA LEU A 20 3.56 1.01 -8.12
C LEU A 20 3.82 0.02 -6.98
N GLU A 21 3.89 -1.29 -7.27
CA GLU A 21 4.23 -2.31 -6.28
C GLU A 21 5.64 -2.12 -5.71
N ILE A 22 6.61 -1.82 -6.57
CA ILE A 22 7.98 -1.55 -6.17
C ILE A 22 8.05 -0.28 -5.29
N ILE A 23 7.40 0.80 -5.71
CA ILE A 23 7.37 2.06 -4.94
C ILE A 23 6.72 1.83 -3.57
N GLY A 24 5.56 1.17 -3.53
CA GLY A 24 4.87 0.84 -2.29
C GLY A 24 5.75 0.03 -1.34
N ALA A 25 6.41 -1.02 -1.84
CA ALA A 25 7.33 -1.84 -1.06
C ALA A 25 8.55 -1.03 -0.55
N LEU A 26 9.15 -0.19 -1.39
CA LEU A 26 10.30 0.64 -1.01
C LEU A 26 9.94 1.68 0.06
N VAL A 27 8.77 2.31 -0.07
CA VAL A 27 8.29 3.28 0.93
C VAL A 27 8.09 2.62 2.28
N ILE A 28 7.44 1.44 2.33
CA ILE A 28 7.26 0.69 3.57
C ILE A 28 8.62 0.33 4.18
N LEU A 29 9.54 -0.21 3.37
CA LEU A 29 10.86 -0.63 3.82
C LEU A 29 11.66 0.55 4.41
N PHE A 30 11.65 1.70 3.74
CA PHE A 30 12.34 2.90 4.21
C PHE A 30 11.84 3.35 5.59
N HIS A 31 10.52 3.39 5.78
CA HIS A 31 9.93 3.81 7.04
C HIS A 31 10.15 2.80 8.17
N VAL A 32 10.17 1.50 7.87
CA VAL A 32 10.53 0.45 8.85
C VAL A 32 11.98 0.64 9.31
N VAL A 33 12.92 0.87 8.41
CA VAL A 33 14.33 1.13 8.76
C VAL A 33 14.44 2.38 9.63
N ARG A 34 13.76 3.47 9.26
CA ARG A 34 13.72 4.70 10.04
C ARG A 34 13.16 4.46 11.45
N ALA A 35 12.06 3.72 11.56
CA ALA A 35 11.43 3.38 12.83
C ALA A 35 12.34 2.55 13.75
N ILE A 36 13.14 1.63 13.18
CA ILE A 36 14.14 0.87 13.93
C ILE A 36 15.23 1.81 14.48
N ILE A 37 15.73 2.75 13.67
CA ILE A 37 16.73 3.73 14.12
C ILE A 37 16.18 4.60 15.26
N ASP A 38 14.94 5.10 15.11
CA ASP A 38 14.28 5.91 16.12
C ASP A 38 14.02 5.12 17.42
N LEU A 39 13.72 3.82 17.32
CA LEU A 39 13.60 2.93 18.47
C LEU A 39 14.94 2.76 19.20
N CYS A 40 16.03 2.52 18.46
CA CYS A 40 17.37 2.39 19.04
C CYS A 40 17.87 3.69 19.69
N THR A 41 17.40 4.87 19.25
CA THR A 41 17.72 6.16 19.87
C THR A 41 16.77 6.57 20.99
N GLY A 42 15.85 5.70 21.42
CA GLY A 42 14.92 5.95 22.51
C GLY A 42 13.76 6.91 22.17
N LYS A 43 13.52 7.17 20.87
CA LYS A 43 12.50 8.11 20.39
C LYS A 43 11.20 7.38 20.04
N ALA A 44 10.53 6.81 21.04
CA ALA A 44 9.34 6.00 20.85
C ALA A 44 8.18 6.71 20.10
N LYS A 45 7.96 8.02 20.36
CA LYS A 45 6.94 8.81 19.64
C LYS A 45 7.26 8.96 18.14
N LEU A 46 8.54 9.17 17.78
CA LEU A 46 8.98 9.28 16.38
C LEU A 46 8.94 7.94 15.64
N CYS A 47 9.28 6.85 16.33
CA CYS A 47 9.15 5.49 15.80
C CYS A 47 7.70 5.18 15.39
N ARG A 48 6.72 5.42 16.27
CA ARG A 48 5.29 5.22 15.96
C ARG A 48 4.81 6.09 14.80
N ALA A 49 5.23 7.35 14.75
CA ALA A 49 4.91 8.26 13.65
C ALA A 49 5.47 7.74 12.32
N ALA A 50 6.74 7.32 12.28
CA ALA A 50 7.38 6.80 11.08
C ALA A 50 6.70 5.52 10.56
N ILE A 51 6.32 4.59 11.46
CA ILE A 51 5.58 3.38 11.07
C ILE A 51 4.23 3.73 10.47
N THR A 52 3.49 4.65 11.12
CA THR A 52 2.15 5.05 10.69
C THR A 52 2.16 5.73 9.32
N GLU A 53 3.12 6.64 9.12
CA GLU A 53 3.34 7.32 7.84
C GLU A 53 3.69 6.30 6.74
N GLY A 54 4.65 5.42 7.02
CA GLY A 54 5.09 4.38 6.07
C GLY A 54 4.00 3.40 5.66
N ILE A 55 3.20 2.95 6.63
CA ILE A 55 2.04 2.08 6.39
C ILE A 55 1.02 2.79 5.51
N THR A 56 0.63 4.03 5.86
CA THR A 56 -0.41 4.78 5.13
C THR A 56 0.00 5.05 3.69
N THR A 57 1.22 5.56 3.48
CA THR A 57 1.71 5.89 2.14
C THR A 57 1.97 4.62 1.32
N GLY A 58 2.59 3.61 1.93
CA GLY A 58 2.91 2.34 1.27
C GLY A 58 1.68 1.54 0.83
N LEU A 59 0.68 1.41 1.71
CA LEU A 59 -0.58 0.76 1.36
C LEU A 59 -1.35 1.52 0.29
N SER A 60 -1.28 2.85 0.27
CA SER A 60 -1.93 3.65 -0.78
C SER A 60 -1.40 3.30 -2.17
N PHE A 61 -0.09 3.10 -2.32
CA PHE A 61 0.49 2.68 -3.61
C PHE A 61 0.09 1.25 -4.01
N LEU A 62 0.07 0.31 -3.06
CA LEU A 62 -0.37 -1.06 -3.30
C LEU A 62 -1.86 -1.16 -3.63
N LEU A 63 -2.68 -0.30 -3.02
CA LEU A 63 -4.11 -0.17 -3.35
C LEU A 63 -4.30 0.31 -4.78
N VAL A 64 -3.56 1.34 -5.20
CA VAL A 64 -3.64 1.88 -6.56
C VAL A 64 -3.16 0.86 -7.61
N SER A 65 -2.09 0.09 -7.33
CA SER A 65 -1.64 -0.98 -8.25
C SER A 65 -2.67 -2.09 -8.41
N GLU A 66 -3.34 -2.47 -7.33
CA GLU A 66 -4.35 -3.53 -7.37
C GLU A 66 -5.60 -3.08 -8.12
N VAL A 67 -6.05 -1.84 -7.91
CA VAL A 67 -7.13 -1.24 -8.71
C VAL A 67 -6.76 -1.25 -10.19
N LEU A 68 -5.51 -0.94 -10.54
CA LEU A 68 -5.05 -0.97 -11.93
C LEU A 68 -5.07 -2.38 -12.54
N LYS A 69 -4.69 -3.42 -11.78
CA LYS A 69 -4.80 -4.83 -12.22
C LYS A 69 -6.22 -5.22 -12.60
N THR A 70 -7.23 -4.75 -11.85
CA THR A 70 -8.64 -5.05 -12.15
C THR A 70 -9.15 -4.45 -13.46
N ILE A 71 -8.44 -3.47 -14.04
CA ILE A 71 -8.80 -2.85 -15.32
C ILE A 71 -8.53 -3.82 -16.49
N ILE A 72 -7.44 -4.58 -16.41
CA ILE A 72 -7.04 -5.59 -17.42
C ILE A 72 -7.76 -6.91 -17.15
N ASP A 73 -7.60 -7.45 -15.94
CA ASP A 73 -8.03 -8.80 -15.63
C ASP A 73 -9.49 -8.81 -15.20
N ARG A 74 -10.41 -8.73 -16.16
CA ARG A 74 -11.86 -8.70 -15.89
C ARG A 74 -12.46 -10.06 -15.50
N ASP A 75 -11.64 -11.04 -15.14
CA ASP A 75 -12.12 -12.30 -14.57
C ASP A 75 -12.51 -12.08 -13.11
N TRP A 76 -13.83 -12.07 -12.86
CA TRP A 76 -14.46 -11.87 -11.56
C TRP A 76 -13.86 -12.74 -10.45
N THR A 77 -13.37 -13.93 -10.79
CA THR A 77 -12.79 -14.87 -9.82
C THR A 77 -11.42 -14.41 -9.32
N SER A 78 -10.56 -13.97 -10.24
CA SER A 78 -9.20 -13.51 -9.94
C SER A 78 -9.24 -12.14 -9.21
N ILE A 79 -10.08 -11.22 -9.69
CA ILE A 79 -10.28 -9.91 -9.05
C ILE A 79 -10.75 -10.06 -7.60
N GLY A 80 -11.73 -10.94 -7.37
CA GLY A 80 -12.34 -11.13 -6.06
C GLY A 80 -11.34 -11.59 -5.00
N MET A 81 -10.43 -12.51 -5.36
CA MET A 81 -9.43 -13.02 -4.44
C MET A 81 -8.40 -11.95 -4.06
N THR A 82 -7.87 -11.23 -5.04
CA THR A 82 -6.82 -10.24 -4.77
C THR A 82 -7.36 -9.02 -4.02
N CYS A 83 -8.56 -8.54 -4.37
CA CYS A 83 -9.25 -7.50 -3.62
C CYS A 83 -9.59 -7.93 -2.18
N ALA A 84 -9.97 -9.18 -1.95
CA ALA A 84 -10.27 -9.68 -0.59
C ALA A 84 -9.02 -9.68 0.31
N ILE A 85 -7.88 -10.15 -0.20
CA ILE A 85 -6.60 -10.15 0.53
C ILE A 85 -6.14 -8.72 0.82
N LEU A 86 -6.24 -7.84 -0.16
CA LEU A 86 -5.89 -6.42 -0.03
C LEU A 86 -6.76 -5.71 1.01
N LEU A 87 -8.08 -5.92 0.97
CA LEU A 87 -9.03 -5.39 1.97
C LEU A 87 -8.65 -5.85 3.37
N MET A 88 -8.39 -7.14 3.55
CA MET A 88 -8.01 -7.69 4.85
C MET A 88 -6.72 -7.04 5.40
N ARG A 89 -5.72 -6.79 4.54
CA ARG A 89 -4.49 -6.08 4.92
C ARG A 89 -4.76 -4.62 5.28
N ALA A 90 -5.55 -3.92 4.47
CA ALA A 90 -5.90 -2.53 4.71
C ALA A 90 -6.73 -2.36 6.00
N SER A 91 -7.70 -3.24 6.24
CA SER A 91 -8.53 -3.22 7.45
C SER A 91 -7.70 -3.35 8.72
N ILE A 92 -6.73 -4.27 8.75
CA ILE A 92 -5.85 -4.46 9.92
C ILE A 92 -4.97 -3.22 10.14
N SER A 93 -4.37 -2.68 9.08
CA SER A 93 -3.56 -1.44 9.20
C SER A 93 -4.38 -0.23 9.63
N LEU A 94 -5.61 -0.09 9.14
CA LEU A 94 -6.50 0.99 9.51
C LEU A 94 -7.00 0.86 10.95
N LEU A 95 -7.26 -0.36 11.43
CA LEU A 95 -7.58 -0.62 12.83
C LEU A 95 -6.45 -0.17 13.77
N VAL A 96 -5.19 -0.49 13.44
CA VAL A 96 -4.02 -0.02 14.20
C VAL A 96 -3.88 1.51 14.15
N HIS A 97 -4.17 2.12 13.00
CA HIS A 97 -4.13 3.58 12.86
C HIS A 97 -5.21 4.28 13.70
N TRP A 98 -6.41 3.72 13.76
CA TRP A 98 -7.50 4.26 14.57
C TRP A 98 -7.20 4.18 16.07
N GLU A 99 -6.59 3.08 16.51
CA GLU A 99 -6.11 2.95 17.89
C GLU A 99 -5.06 4.02 18.22
N SER A 100 -4.10 4.26 17.32
CA SER A 100 -3.09 5.31 17.52
C SER A 100 -3.67 6.72 17.55
N LYS A 101 -4.77 6.99 16.84
CA LYS A 101 -5.44 8.31 16.87
C LYS A 101 -6.20 8.51 18.18
N ALA A 102 -6.84 7.47 18.70
CA ALA A 102 -7.55 7.51 19.98
C ALA A 102 -6.61 7.76 21.16
N GLU A 103 -5.39 7.20 21.15
CA GLU A 103 -4.40 7.46 22.20
C GLU A 103 -3.90 8.92 22.20
N ALA A 104 -3.85 9.59 21.04
CA ALA A 104 -3.43 10.99 20.94
C ALA A 104 -4.50 12.00 21.41
N GLU A 105 -5.77 11.59 21.51
CA GLU A 105 -6.87 12.42 22.03
C GLU A 105 -7.05 12.31 23.55
N HIS A 106 -6.39 11.33 24.20
CA HIS A 106 -6.49 11.07 25.64
C HIS A 106 -5.29 11.57 26.47
N GLU A 107 -4.27 12.16 25.84
CA GLU A 107 -3.24 13.02 26.48
C GLU A 107 -3.61 14.51 26.31
#